data_AF-A0A976QIL1-F1
#
_entry.id   AF-A0A976QIL1-F1
#
_cell.length_a   1.000
_cell.length_b   1.000
_cell.length_c   1.000
_cell.angle_alpha   90.00
_cell.angle_beta   90.00
_cell.angle_gamma   90.00
#
_symmetry.space_group_name_H-M   'P 1'
#
loop_
_entity.id
_entity.type
_entity.pdbx_description
1 polymer ?
#
loop_
_entity_poly.entity_id
_entity_poly.type
_entity_poly.pdbx_seq_one_letter_code
_entity_poly.pdbx_strand_id
1 'polypeptide(L)'
;MKINYQGLVYLMRIGEVLPLEEYFVAPQFQRKKPLSKKNVNNFHDPVKDSGDNIYYRDNSGMFQQMENENHPNVPRTIMHDTNGKNVLIADKFYYFGRDCPVPDGGWKNISFRVPVGPTCNGYESDEVALHNILHFLRSKKYELGIHGNPCHWDEKKMNPLVAVAVRNNF
;
A
#
# COMPACT_ATOMS: atom_id res chain seq x y z
N MET A 1 12.25 4.49 -16.36
CA MET A 1 12.61 3.93 -15.04
C MET A 1 12.44 2.41 -15.10
N LYS A 2 13.39 1.62 -14.58
CA LYS A 2 13.33 0.16 -14.61
C LYS A 2 13.20 -0.37 -13.18
N ILE A 3 12.01 -0.80 -12.80
CA ILE A 3 11.78 -1.49 -11.52
C ILE A 3 12.38 -2.88 -11.63
N ASN A 4 12.99 -3.38 -10.55
CA ASN A 4 13.47 -4.74 -10.54
C ASN A 4 12.27 -5.71 -10.60
N TYR A 5 12.27 -6.63 -11.56
CA TYR A 5 11.17 -7.59 -11.77
C TYR A 5 10.90 -8.45 -10.54
N GLN A 6 11.92 -8.69 -9.70
CA GLN A 6 11.77 -9.41 -8.43
C GLN A 6 11.87 -8.49 -7.22
N GLY A 7 11.75 -7.18 -7.38
CA GLY A 7 11.88 -6.24 -6.27
C GLY A 7 10.87 -6.50 -5.15
N LEU A 8 11.33 -6.54 -3.90
CA LEU A 8 10.42 -6.52 -2.74
C LEU A 8 9.83 -5.12 -2.63
N VAL A 9 8.56 -4.96 -3.00
CA VAL A 9 7.89 -3.64 -2.96
C VAL A 9 7.47 -3.28 -1.55
N TYR A 10 6.94 -4.24 -0.79
CA TYR A 10 6.55 -4.04 0.60
C TYR A 10 6.67 -5.33 1.40
N LEU A 11 6.86 -5.19 2.70
CA LEU A 11 6.79 -6.26 3.70
C LEU A 11 6.08 -5.71 4.92
N MET A 12 5.08 -6.41 5.45
CA MET A 12 4.34 -5.93 6.61
C MET A 12 3.91 -7.06 7.54
N ARG A 13 3.73 -6.72 8.82
CA ARG A 13 3.04 -7.53 9.82
C ARG A 13 1.67 -6.92 10.08
N ILE A 14 0.62 -7.73 9.99
CA ILE A 14 -0.72 -7.32 10.39
C ILE A 14 -0.76 -7.18 11.91
N GLY A 15 -1.09 -5.99 12.41
CA GLY A 15 -1.29 -5.72 13.83
C GLY A 15 -2.77 -5.64 14.21
N GLU A 16 -3.62 -5.20 13.27
CA GLU A 16 -5.04 -5.00 13.49
C GLU A 16 -5.83 -5.39 12.24
N VAL A 17 -7.04 -5.90 12.46
CA VAL A 17 -8.00 -6.26 11.39
C VAL A 17 -9.32 -5.57 11.74
N LEU A 18 -9.79 -4.69 10.86
CA LEU A 18 -11.04 -3.95 11.05
C LEU A 18 -12.03 -4.23 9.93
N PRO A 19 -13.34 -4.30 10.21
CA PRO A 19 -14.36 -4.22 9.16
C PRO A 19 -14.22 -2.94 8.33
N LEU A 20 -14.54 -3.02 7.03
CA LEU A 20 -14.46 -1.88 6.11
C LEU A 20 -15.26 -0.66 6.62
N GLU A 21 -16.46 -0.89 7.14
CA GLU A 21 -17.33 0.15 7.69
C GLU A 21 -16.74 0.84 8.92
N GLU A 22 -16.03 0.10 9.78
CA GLU A 22 -15.36 0.65 10.96
C GLU A 22 -14.12 1.44 10.55
N TYR A 23 -13.34 0.92 9.61
CA TYR A 23 -12.20 1.62 9.01
C TYR A 23 -12.62 2.99 8.42
N PHE A 24 -13.80 3.06 7.80
CA PHE A 24 -14.31 4.30 7.21
C PHE A 24 -14.59 5.40 8.22
N VAL A 25 -15.15 5.06 9.39
CA VAL A 25 -15.56 6.05 10.40
C VAL A 25 -14.49 6.30 11.47
N ALA A 26 -13.50 5.42 11.57
CA ALA A 26 -12.41 5.50 12.52
C ALA A 26 -11.63 6.83 12.43
N PRO A 27 -11.51 7.61 13.53
CA PRO A 27 -10.83 8.91 13.52
C PRO A 27 -9.39 8.87 13.01
N GLN A 28 -8.64 7.82 13.36
CA GLN A 28 -7.23 7.65 13.01
C GLN A 28 -7.01 7.39 11.50
N PHE A 29 -8.05 6.97 10.77
CA PHE A 29 -7.99 6.66 9.35
C PHE A 29 -8.70 7.69 8.46
N GLN A 30 -9.16 8.82 9.01
CA GLN A 30 -9.77 9.88 8.20
C GLN A 30 -8.78 10.48 7.18
N ARG A 31 -7.50 10.56 7.54
CA ARG A 31 -6.42 11.00 6.64
C ARG A 31 -6.16 10.05 5.46
N LYS A 32 -6.73 8.83 5.50
CA LYS A 32 -6.62 7.83 4.44
C LYS A 32 -7.75 7.95 3.42
N LYS A 33 -8.68 8.90 3.59
CA LYS A 33 -9.69 9.23 2.58
C LYS A 33 -9.07 10.16 1.53
N PRO A 34 -9.28 9.90 0.23
CA PRO A 34 -8.75 10.77 -0.80
C PRO A 34 -9.44 12.14 -0.77
N LEU A 35 -8.72 13.20 -1.14
CA LEU A 35 -9.34 14.51 -1.33
C LEU A 35 -10.25 14.48 -2.58
N SER A 36 -11.51 14.87 -2.40
CA SER A 36 -12.45 15.02 -3.52
C SER A 36 -12.02 16.18 -4.44
N LYS A 37 -12.24 16.02 -5.75
CA LYS A 37 -11.89 16.92 -6.88
C LYS A 37 -12.21 18.41 -6.75
N LYS A 38 -12.85 18.89 -5.68
CA LYS A 38 -13.14 20.32 -5.48
C LYS A 38 -11.94 21.12 -4.96
N ASN A 39 -10.70 20.71 -5.26
CA ASN A 39 -9.55 21.57 -5.08
C ASN A 39 -9.57 22.64 -6.19
N VAL A 40 -9.96 23.84 -5.79
CA VAL A 40 -10.23 25.05 -6.60
C VAL A 40 -9.06 25.50 -7.50
N ASN A 41 -7.89 24.84 -7.44
CA ASN A 41 -6.63 25.33 -8.03
C ASN A 41 -5.87 24.33 -8.94
N ASN A 42 -6.48 23.24 -9.42
CA ASN A 42 -5.82 22.23 -10.29
C ASN A 42 -4.51 21.63 -9.72
N PHE A 43 -4.36 21.62 -8.39
CA PHE A 43 -3.17 21.10 -7.74
C PHE A 43 -3.39 19.62 -7.36
N HIS A 44 -2.63 18.73 -7.99
CA HIS A 44 -2.63 17.29 -7.66
C HIS A 44 -1.61 17.01 -6.56
N ASP A 45 -2.04 16.32 -5.50
CA ASP A 45 -1.18 15.82 -4.43
C ASP A 45 -1.32 14.29 -4.41
N PRO A 46 -0.42 13.54 -5.07
CA PRO A 46 -0.55 12.10 -5.21
C PRO A 46 -0.70 11.36 -3.89
N VAL A 47 -0.17 11.90 -2.79
CA VAL A 47 -0.28 11.30 -1.45
C VAL A 47 -1.70 11.41 -0.93
N LYS A 48 -2.31 12.58 -1.08
CA LYS A 48 -3.66 12.87 -0.59
C LYS A 48 -4.74 12.40 -1.55
N ASP A 49 -4.42 12.22 -2.81
CA ASP A 49 -5.36 11.78 -3.85
C ASP A 49 -5.44 10.23 -3.93
N SER A 50 -4.45 9.52 -3.39
CA SER A 50 -4.37 8.04 -3.40
C SER A 50 -4.79 7.36 -2.08
N GLY A 51 -5.66 8.01 -1.30
CA GLY A 51 -6.23 7.39 -0.10
C GLY A 51 -7.06 6.13 -0.41
N ASP A 52 -6.92 5.09 0.40
CA ASP A 52 -7.58 3.79 0.25
C ASP A 52 -8.93 3.66 1.00
N ASN A 53 -9.23 4.60 1.89
CA ASN A 53 -10.42 4.57 2.73
C ASN A 53 -11.64 5.13 1.99
N ILE A 54 -12.19 4.34 1.06
CA ILE A 54 -13.21 4.82 0.11
C ILE A 54 -14.53 4.07 0.20
N TYR A 55 -14.62 2.96 0.91
CA TYR A 55 -15.86 2.17 1.00
C TYR A 55 -16.60 2.44 2.30
N TYR A 56 -17.91 2.65 2.22
CA TYR A 56 -18.77 2.90 3.37
C TYR A 56 -20.15 2.27 3.18
N ARG A 57 -20.91 2.10 4.26
CA ARG A 57 -22.32 1.70 4.17
C ARG A 57 -23.21 2.93 4.17
N ASP A 58 -24.17 2.98 3.25
CA ASP A 58 -25.24 3.98 3.28
C ASP A 58 -26.34 3.59 4.29
N ASN A 59 -27.40 4.41 4.36
CA ASN A 59 -28.54 4.19 5.26
C ASN A 59 -29.31 2.88 4.98
N SER A 60 -29.14 2.28 3.79
CA SER A 60 -29.72 0.98 3.44
C SER A 60 -28.82 -0.20 3.79
N GLY A 61 -27.60 0.06 4.30
CA GLY A 61 -26.60 -0.95 4.63
C GLY A 61 -25.76 -1.42 3.43
N MET A 62 -26.00 -0.85 2.24
CA MET A 62 -25.30 -1.21 1.01
C MET A 62 -23.94 -0.50 0.94
N PHE A 63 -22.95 -1.21 0.40
CA PHE A 63 -21.65 -0.61 0.16
C PHE A 63 -21.71 0.45 -0.95
N GLN A 64 -21.15 1.61 -0.64
CA GLN A 64 -20.94 2.73 -1.53
C GLN A 64 -19.44 3.05 -1.57
N GLN A 65 -19.02 3.70 -2.65
CA GLN A 65 -17.65 4.13 -2.84
C GLN A 65 -17.58 5.66 -2.93
N MET A 66 -16.61 6.27 -2.24
CA MET A 66 -16.28 7.68 -2.41
C MET A 66 -15.77 7.93 -3.84
N GLU A 67 -16.22 9.02 -4.45
CA GLU A 67 -15.73 9.44 -5.75
C GLU A 67 -14.25 9.84 -5.67
N ASN A 68 -13.41 9.22 -6.49
CA ASN A 68 -12.01 9.57 -6.65
C ASN A 68 -11.53 9.23 -8.09
N GLU A 69 -10.39 9.80 -8.51
CA GLU A 69 -9.86 9.60 -9.88
C GLU A 69 -9.28 8.20 -10.12
N ASN A 70 -8.82 7.55 -9.05
CA ASN A 70 -8.08 6.30 -9.14
C ASN A 70 -9.02 5.07 -9.20
N HIS A 71 -10.27 5.23 -8.76
CA HIS A 71 -11.26 4.17 -8.67
C HIS A 71 -12.60 4.64 -9.27
N PRO A 72 -12.89 4.33 -10.54
CA PRO A 72 -14.18 4.66 -11.12
C PRO A 72 -15.29 3.94 -10.36
N ASN A 73 -16.39 4.64 -10.06
CA ASN A 73 -17.55 4.08 -9.36
C ASN A 73 -18.32 3.13 -10.29
N VAL A 74 -17.87 1.88 -10.36
CA VAL A 74 -18.47 0.83 -11.17
C VAL A 74 -19.04 -0.24 -10.23
N PRO A 75 -20.34 -0.61 -10.31
CA PRO A 75 -20.94 -1.55 -9.37
C PRO A 75 -20.20 -2.89 -9.23
N ARG A 76 -19.63 -3.39 -10.34
CA ARG A 76 -18.85 -4.64 -10.34
C ARG A 76 -17.55 -4.53 -9.54
N THR A 77 -16.87 -3.38 -9.57
CA THR A 77 -15.63 -3.18 -8.81
C THR A 77 -15.93 -3.07 -7.33
N ILE A 78 -16.98 -2.33 -6.94
CA ILE A 78 -17.41 -2.24 -5.54
C ILE A 78 -17.70 -3.64 -5.00
N MET A 79 -18.53 -4.43 -5.68
CA MET A 79 -18.87 -5.79 -5.21
C MET A 79 -17.63 -6.68 -5.06
N HIS A 80 -16.69 -6.60 -6.00
CA HIS A 80 -15.44 -7.35 -5.94
C HIS A 80 -14.58 -6.92 -4.75
N ASP A 81 -14.36 -5.62 -4.57
CA ASP A 81 -13.46 -5.06 -3.58
C ASP A 81 -14.04 -5.19 -2.15
N THR A 82 -15.36 -5.09 -2.01
CA THR A 82 -16.06 -5.25 -0.74
C THR A 82 -16.45 -6.70 -0.43
N ASN A 83 -16.08 -7.65 -1.28
CA ASN A 83 -16.22 -9.08 -0.97
C ASN A 83 -15.25 -9.48 0.16
N GLY A 84 -14.10 -8.81 0.24
CA GLY A 84 -13.28 -8.78 1.45
C GLY A 84 -13.98 -7.93 2.51
N LYS A 85 -14.29 -8.50 3.67
CA LYS A 85 -15.02 -7.79 4.74
C LYS A 85 -14.15 -6.88 5.58
N ASN A 86 -12.83 -7.10 5.54
CA ASN A 86 -11.90 -6.51 6.48
C ASN A 86 -10.75 -5.80 5.78
N VAL A 87 -10.28 -4.73 6.41
CA VAL A 87 -9.02 -4.04 6.12
C VAL A 87 -7.95 -4.59 7.06
N LEU A 88 -6.77 -4.88 6.51
CA LEU A 88 -5.62 -5.36 7.27
C LEU A 88 -4.67 -4.19 7.55
N ILE A 89 -4.51 -3.84 8.82
CA ILE A 89 -3.70 -2.70 9.25
C ILE A 89 -2.35 -3.20 9.74
N ALA A 90 -1.29 -2.68 9.14
CA ALA A 90 0.07 -3.00 9.54
C ALA A 90 0.52 -2.15 10.74
N ASP A 91 1.15 -2.78 11.73
CA ASP A 91 1.82 -2.09 12.83
C ASP A 91 3.34 -2.00 12.64
N LYS A 92 3.89 -2.83 11.74
CA LYS A 92 5.28 -2.83 11.30
C LYS A 92 5.29 -3.07 9.80
N PHE A 93 5.93 -2.16 9.05
CA PHE A 93 6.03 -2.30 7.61
C PHE A 93 7.34 -1.74 7.06
N TYR A 94 7.67 -2.20 5.86
CA TYR A 94 8.64 -1.62 4.95
C TYR A 94 7.91 -1.35 3.63
N TYR A 95 8.03 -0.15 3.10
CA TYR A 95 7.56 0.19 1.76
C TYR A 95 8.71 0.73 0.94
N PHE A 96 9.15 -0.03 -0.05
CA PHE A 96 10.30 0.32 -0.89
C PHE A 96 9.90 1.00 -2.20
N GLY A 97 8.65 0.81 -2.64
CA GLY A 97 8.16 1.40 -3.89
C GLY A 97 9.07 1.04 -5.06
N ARG A 98 9.52 2.06 -5.80
CA ARG A 98 10.44 1.91 -6.95
C ARG A 98 11.89 1.57 -6.57
N ASP A 99 12.26 1.75 -5.30
CA ASP A 99 13.59 1.45 -4.76
C ASP A 99 13.63 0.04 -4.14
N CYS A 100 12.74 -0.84 -4.62
CA CYS A 100 12.56 -2.21 -4.18
C CYS A 100 13.85 -3.05 -4.26
N PRO A 101 14.35 -3.58 -3.12
CA PRO A 101 15.59 -4.35 -3.10
C PRO A 101 15.39 -5.78 -3.61
N VAL A 102 16.50 -6.39 -4.03
CA VAL A 102 16.62 -7.82 -4.33
C VAL A 102 17.93 -8.34 -3.73
N PRO A 103 17.94 -9.48 -3.03
CA PRO A 103 19.17 -10.10 -2.54
C PRO A 103 20.14 -10.43 -3.66
N ASP A 104 21.43 -10.42 -3.34
CA ASP A 104 22.48 -10.82 -4.29
C ASP A 104 22.28 -12.30 -4.69
N GLY A 105 22.16 -12.55 -6.00
CA GLY A 105 21.79 -13.86 -6.55
C GLY A 105 20.31 -14.24 -6.43
N GLY A 106 19.46 -13.33 -5.93
CA GLY A 106 18.01 -13.44 -5.94
C GLY A 106 17.40 -14.16 -4.74
N TRP A 107 16.07 -14.11 -4.63
CA TRP A 107 15.32 -14.65 -3.50
C TRP A 107 15.48 -16.15 -3.26
N LYS A 108 15.70 -16.92 -4.33
CA LYS A 108 15.91 -18.37 -4.23
C LYS A 108 17.17 -18.70 -3.40
N ASN A 109 18.19 -17.85 -3.43
CA ASN A 109 19.43 -18.05 -2.67
C ASN A 109 19.25 -17.86 -1.16
N ILE A 110 18.16 -17.20 -0.74
CA ILE A 110 17.83 -17.02 0.67
C ILE A 110 16.62 -17.87 1.09
N SER A 111 16.38 -18.96 0.35
CA SER A 111 15.28 -19.91 0.58
C SER A 111 13.88 -19.28 0.49
N PHE A 112 13.72 -18.14 -0.19
CA PHE A 112 12.41 -17.53 -0.40
C PHE A 112 11.83 -17.95 -1.75
N ARG A 113 10.61 -18.50 -1.72
CA ARG A 113 9.90 -18.95 -2.91
C ARG A 113 9.19 -17.79 -3.58
N VAL A 114 9.68 -17.39 -4.75
CA VAL A 114 9.00 -16.40 -5.61
C VAL A 114 8.03 -17.12 -6.56
N PRO A 115 6.76 -16.70 -6.63
CA PRO A 115 5.85 -17.17 -7.66
C PRO A 115 6.37 -16.96 -9.08
N VAL A 116 6.05 -17.89 -9.99
CA VAL A 116 6.42 -17.79 -11.41
C VAL A 116 5.54 -16.76 -12.16
N GLY A 117 4.44 -16.32 -11.55
CA GLY A 117 3.53 -15.31 -12.09
C GLY A 117 2.59 -14.76 -11.02
N PRO A 118 1.60 -13.92 -11.41
CA PRO A 118 0.60 -13.41 -10.48
C PRO A 118 -0.15 -14.56 -9.81
N THR A 119 -0.12 -14.60 -8.48
CA THR A 119 -0.89 -15.57 -7.68
C THR A 119 -1.92 -14.83 -6.86
N CYS A 120 -3.21 -15.05 -7.12
CA CYS A 120 -4.30 -14.45 -6.35
C CYS A 120 -4.25 -14.81 -4.84
N ASN A 121 -3.65 -15.96 -4.50
CA ASN A 121 -3.63 -16.49 -3.13
C ASN A 121 -2.25 -16.43 -2.45
N GLY A 122 -1.21 -15.93 -3.13
CA GLY A 122 0.16 -15.96 -2.62
C GLY A 122 0.72 -17.37 -2.38
N TYR A 123 1.86 -17.44 -1.67
CA TYR A 123 2.38 -18.67 -1.08
C TYR A 123 2.65 -18.43 0.40
N GLU A 124 2.24 -19.38 1.23
CA GLU A 124 2.74 -19.46 2.60
C GLU A 124 4.25 -19.75 2.56
N SER A 125 4.99 -18.99 3.36
CA SER A 125 6.43 -19.16 3.53
C SER A 125 6.70 -19.58 4.97
N ASP A 126 7.72 -20.40 5.17
CA ASP A 126 8.11 -20.85 6.52
C ASP A 126 8.86 -19.75 7.29
N GLU A 127 9.09 -20.02 8.58
CA GLU A 127 9.81 -19.10 9.48
C GLU A 127 11.26 -18.86 9.04
N VAL A 128 11.89 -19.83 8.36
CA VAL A 128 13.27 -19.72 7.86
C VAL A 128 13.33 -18.67 6.75
N ALA A 129 12.38 -18.70 5.81
CA ALA A 129 12.27 -17.72 4.74
C ALA A 129 12.03 -16.31 5.30
N LEU A 130 11.15 -16.17 6.30
CA LEU A 130 10.94 -14.88 6.99
C LEU A 130 12.22 -14.41 7.69
N HIS A 131 12.89 -15.28 8.43
CA HIS A 131 14.16 -14.97 9.10
C HIS A 131 15.21 -14.47 8.11
N ASN A 132 15.34 -15.13 6.97
CA ASN A 132 16.31 -14.77 5.94
C ASN A 132 15.99 -13.43 5.28
N ILE A 133 14.72 -13.13 5.01
CA ILE A 133 14.30 -11.80 4.53
C ILE A 133 14.67 -10.73 5.55
N LEU A 134 14.34 -10.93 6.83
CA LEU A 134 14.64 -9.96 7.88
C LEU A 134 16.14 -9.78 8.07
N HIS A 135 16.93 -10.86 7.97
CA HIS A 135 18.39 -10.79 7.99
C HIS A 135 18.94 -9.96 6.83
N PHE A 136 18.44 -10.20 5.61
CA PHE A 136 18.79 -9.40 4.44
C PHE A 136 18.47 -7.91 4.63
N LEU A 137 17.27 -7.58 5.12
CA LEU A 137 16.90 -6.19 5.36
C LEU A 137 17.79 -5.51 6.39
N ARG A 138 18.12 -6.22 7.49
CA ARG A 138 19.04 -5.73 8.53
C ARG A 138 20.47 -5.55 8.01
N SER A 139 20.97 -6.46 7.18
CA SER A 139 22.34 -6.35 6.64
C SER A 139 22.49 -5.16 5.70
N LYS A 140 21.42 -4.77 5.01
CA LYS A 140 21.34 -3.55 4.20
C LYS A 140 20.96 -2.30 5.00
N LYS A 141 20.78 -2.41 6.34
CA LYS A 141 20.42 -1.33 7.26
C LYS A 141 19.08 -0.64 6.96
N TYR A 142 18.10 -1.40 6.47
CA TYR A 142 16.74 -0.89 6.33
C TYR A 142 16.04 -0.79 7.68
N GLU A 143 15.42 0.35 7.93
CA GLU A 143 14.53 0.60 9.08
C GLU A 143 13.06 0.40 8.68
N LEU A 144 12.15 0.36 9.66
CA LEU A 144 10.72 0.34 9.36
C LEU A 144 10.30 1.66 8.69
N GLY A 145 9.34 1.60 7.77
CA GLY A 145 8.77 2.78 7.11
C GLY A 145 8.99 2.82 5.60
N ILE A 146 9.02 4.04 5.06
CA ILE A 146 9.04 4.33 3.61
C ILE A 146 10.47 4.58 3.13
N HIS A 147 10.89 3.81 2.13
CA HIS A 147 12.23 3.87 1.51
C HIS A 147 12.22 4.40 0.08
N GLY A 148 11.06 4.42 -0.58
CA GLY A 148 10.94 4.89 -1.96
C GLY A 148 9.51 5.23 -2.35
N ASN A 149 9.36 5.98 -3.44
CA ASN A 149 8.06 6.41 -3.97
C ASN A 149 7.41 5.32 -4.84
N PRO A 150 6.07 5.33 -4.99
CA PRO A 150 5.38 4.55 -6.02
C PRO A 150 5.94 4.81 -7.41
N CYS A 151 5.88 3.80 -8.28
CA CYS A 151 6.59 3.83 -9.54
C CYS A 151 6.09 4.83 -10.60
N HIS A 152 4.83 5.27 -10.49
CA HIS A 152 4.24 6.24 -11.42
C HIS A 152 4.21 7.66 -10.85
N TRP A 153 4.77 7.90 -9.66
CA TRP A 153 4.85 9.24 -9.09
C TRP A 153 5.99 10.03 -9.74
N ASP A 154 5.62 11.14 -10.38
CA ASP A 154 6.56 12.08 -10.99
C ASP A 154 7.03 13.09 -9.94
N GLU A 155 8.29 12.95 -9.51
CA GLU A 155 8.88 13.82 -8.49
C GLU A 155 8.87 15.29 -8.86
N LYS A 156 8.91 15.60 -10.17
CA LYS A 156 8.89 16.99 -10.66
C LYS A 156 7.53 17.66 -10.45
N LYS A 157 6.49 16.86 -10.21
CA LYS A 157 5.12 17.32 -9.94
C LYS A 157 4.78 17.27 -8.45
N MET A 158 5.66 16.72 -7.61
CA MET A 158 5.45 16.69 -6.18
C MET A 158 5.92 18.00 -5.54
N ASN A 159 5.10 18.57 -4.66
CA ASN A 159 5.51 19.72 -3.85
C ASN A 159 6.71 19.32 -2.94
N PRO A 160 7.81 20.10 -2.89
CA PRO A 160 8.97 19.82 -2.04
C PRO A 160 8.62 19.61 -0.56
N LEU A 161 7.58 20.27 -0.06
CA LEU A 161 7.10 20.12 1.32
C LEU A 161 6.35 18.79 1.54
N VAL A 162 5.73 18.25 0.50
CA VAL A 162 4.99 16.97 0.54
C VAL A 162 5.95 15.78 0.48
N ALA A 163 7.02 15.88 -0.33
CA ALA A 163 8.06 14.85 -0.41
C ALA A 163 8.73 14.56 0.96
N VAL A 164 8.86 15.59 1.82
CA VAL A 164 9.36 15.45 3.20
C VAL A 164 8.29 14.88 4.13
N ALA A 165 7.02 15.27 3.96
CA ALA A 165 5.92 14.78 4.80
C ALA A 165 5.64 13.28 4.61
N VAL A 166 5.82 12.73 3.40
CA VAL A 166 5.68 11.29 3.12
C VAL A 166 6.65 10.47 3.97
N ARG A 167 7.87 10.97 4.19
CA ARG A 167 8.89 10.26 4.98
C ARG A 167 8.59 10.24 6.48
N ASN A 168 7.74 11.15 6.97
CA ASN A 168 7.55 11.40 8.40
C ASN A 168 6.14 11.06 8.93
N ASN A 169 5.16 10.72 8.09
CA ASN A 169 3.74 10.66 8.47
C ASN A 169 3.05 9.30 8.28
N PHE A 170 3.77 8.19 8.07
CA PHE A 170 3.17 6.86 8.08
C PHE A 170 3.66 6.05 9.27
#